data_AF-A0AAU6HTP9-F1
#
_entry.id   AF-A0AAU6HTP9-F1
#
_cell.length_a   1.000
_cell.length_b   1.000
_cell.length_c   1.000
_cell.angle_alpha   90.00
_cell.angle_beta   90.00
_cell.angle_gamma   90.00
#
_symmetry.space_group_name_H-M   'P 1'
#
loop_
_entity.id
_entity.type
_entity.pdbx_description
1 polymer ?
#
loop_
_entity_poly.entity_id
_entity_poly.type
_entity_poly.pdbx_seq_one_letter_code
_entity_poly.pdbx_strand_id
1 'polypeptide(L)'
;MLLIEPFLLPVSGRVKARDTYTDEEIRKEWRADLDPKIQVVRALARAYGAHLLAADGMFAALAAATGPEHWAADGVHPTPAGHAALASAWLRLVA
;
A
#
# COMPACT_ATOMS: atom_id res chain seq x y z
N MET A 1 5.81 -12.19 -15.42
CA MET A 1 6.24 -11.84 -14.05
C MET A 1 5.44 -10.62 -13.60
N LEU A 2 5.03 -10.55 -12.33
CA LEU A 2 4.28 -9.43 -11.77
C LEU A 2 4.95 -8.95 -10.48
N LEU A 3 5.07 -7.63 -10.31
CA LEU A 3 5.57 -6.99 -9.10
C LEU A 3 4.50 -6.08 -8.51
N ILE A 4 4.32 -6.13 -7.19
CA ILE A 4 3.43 -5.26 -6.43
C ILE A 4 4.31 -4.32 -5.61
N GLU A 5 4.12 -3.01 -5.74
CA GLU A 5 4.80 -2.05 -4.86
C GLU A 5 4.15 -2.03 -3.45
N PRO A 6 4.92 -1.79 -2.38
CA PRO A 6 4.32 -1.65 -1.06
C PRO A 6 3.49 -0.36 -0.98
N PHE A 7 2.65 -0.25 0.04
CA PHE A 7 1.79 0.92 0.27
C PHE A 7 1.76 1.31 1.75
N LEU A 8 1.33 2.55 2.02
CA LEU A 8 1.06 3.03 3.39
C LEU A 8 -0.13 3.99 3.38
N LEU A 9 -1.25 3.59 3.98
CA LEU A 9 -2.43 4.44 4.05
C LEU A 9 -2.38 5.39 5.27
N PRO A 10 -2.82 6.66 5.11
CA PRO A 10 -2.76 7.66 6.17
C PRO A 10 -3.94 7.49 7.17
N VAL A 11 -3.92 6.40 7.94
CA VAL A 11 -4.92 6.16 8.99
C VAL A 11 -4.76 7.15 10.15
N SER A 12 -5.87 7.55 10.76
CA SER A 12 -5.88 8.53 11.84
C SER A 12 -5.59 7.90 13.20
N GLY A 13 -5.02 8.70 14.12
CA GLY A 13 -4.83 8.31 15.52
C GLY A 13 -3.62 7.41 15.78
N ARG A 14 -3.54 6.90 17.02
CA ARG A 14 -2.48 5.97 17.45
C ARG A 14 -2.90 4.53 17.20
N VAL A 15 -2.05 3.79 16.50
CA VAL A 15 -2.22 2.35 16.30
C VAL A 15 -1.19 1.62 17.12
N LYS A 16 -1.62 0.61 17.89
CA LYS A 16 -0.73 -0.22 18.69
C LYS A 16 -0.26 -1.42 17.87
N ALA A 17 1.04 -1.54 17.66
CA ALA A 17 1.67 -2.71 17.06
C ALA A 17 2.50 -3.41 18.15
N ARG A 18 2.00 -4.52 18.69
CA ARG A 18 2.59 -5.21 19.85
C ARG A 18 2.81 -4.26 21.03
N ASP A 19 4.06 -3.92 21.35
CA ASP A 19 4.45 -3.08 22.50
C ASP A 19 4.77 -1.63 22.11
N THR A 20 4.64 -1.28 20.82
CA THR A 20 4.89 0.07 20.31
C THR A 20 3.60 0.72 19.81
N TYR A 21 3.58 2.06 19.83
CA TYR A 21 2.54 2.86 19.23
C TYR A 21 3.08 3.56 18.00
N THR A 22 2.32 3.52 16.92
CA THR A 22 2.57 4.29 15.70
C THR A 22 1.56 5.43 15.66
N ASP A 23 2.06 6.66 15.63
CA ASP A 23 1.27 7.86 15.39
C ASP A 23 1.61 8.47 14.02
N GLU A 24 1.07 9.65 13.75
CA GLU A 24 1.19 10.30 12.46
C GLU A 24 2.63 10.72 12.14
N GLU A 25 3.43 11.12 13.12
CA GLU A 25 4.83 11.50 12.88
C GLU A 25 5.67 10.27 12.51
N ILE A 26 5.49 9.16 13.23
CA ILE A 26 6.15 7.89 12.87
C ILE A 26 5.72 7.44 11.46
N ARG A 27 4.46 7.63 11.07
CA ARG A 27 4.00 7.30 9.70
C ARG A 27 4.65 8.19 8.64
N LYS A 28 4.94 9.47 8.94
CA LYS A 28 5.67 10.35 8.01
C LYS A 28 7.10 9.85 7.80
N GLU A 29 7.77 9.39 8.86
CA GLU A 29 9.09 8.76 8.77
C GLU A 29 9.03 7.47 7.92
N TRP A 30 8.02 6.63 8.14
CA TRP A 30 7.82 5.43 7.33
C TRP A 30 7.56 5.76 5.86
N ARG A 31 6.77 6.80 5.59
CA ARG A 31 6.52 7.27 4.22
C ARG A 31 7.81 7.72 3.53
N ALA A 32 8.66 8.48 4.23
CA ALA A 32 9.95 8.91 3.71
C ALA A 32 10.89 7.74 3.37
N ASP A 33 10.88 6.66 4.17
CA ASP A 33 11.63 5.42 3.88
C ASP A 33 10.97 4.57 2.77
N LEU A 34 9.63 4.57 2.69
CA LEU A 34 8.87 3.74 1.77
C LEU A 34 8.91 4.25 0.33
N ASP A 35 8.84 5.57 0.13
CA ASP A 35 8.74 6.18 -1.20
C ASP A 35 9.91 5.79 -2.12
N PRO A 36 11.19 5.78 -1.66
CA PRO A 36 12.29 5.24 -2.44
C PRO A 36 12.11 3.77 -2.82
N LYS A 37 11.57 2.93 -1.92
CA LYS A 37 11.34 1.50 -2.17
C LYS A 37 10.25 1.27 -3.21
N ILE A 38 9.20 2.10 -3.19
CA ILE A 38 8.17 2.14 -4.24
C ILE A 38 8.85 2.40 -5.60
N GLN A 39 9.72 3.42 -5.69
CA GLN A 39 10.39 3.74 -6.95
C GLN A 39 11.32 2.60 -7.42
N VAL A 40 11.98 1.89 -6.51
CA VAL A 40 12.78 0.71 -6.84
C VAL A 40 11.92 -0.39 -7.46
N VAL A 41 10.76 -0.72 -6.88
CA VAL A 41 9.85 -1.73 -7.46
C VAL A 41 9.38 -1.33 -8.85
N ARG A 42 9.03 -0.05 -9.05
CA ARG A 42 8.66 0.48 -10.38
C ARG A 42 9.81 0.39 -11.39
N ALA A 43 11.03 0.69 -10.97
CA ALA A 43 12.21 0.58 -11.82
C ALA A 43 12.50 -0.88 -12.20
N LEU A 44 12.39 -1.80 -11.25
CA LEU A 44 12.54 -3.24 -11.50
C LEU A 44 11.47 -3.76 -12.46
N ALA A 45 10.21 -3.34 -12.31
CA ALA A 45 9.15 -3.74 -13.22
C ALA A 45 9.47 -3.33 -14.67
N ARG A 46 9.97 -2.12 -14.88
CA ARG A 46 10.44 -1.66 -16.21
C ARG A 46 11.66 -2.45 -16.69
N ALA A 47 12.67 -2.62 -15.84
CA ALA A 47 13.94 -3.27 -16.20
C ALA A 47 13.75 -4.73 -16.65
N TYR A 48 12.78 -5.44 -16.05
CA TYR A 48 12.51 -6.84 -16.35
C TYR A 48 11.26 -7.06 -17.20
N GLY A 49 10.62 -6.01 -17.72
CA GLY A 49 9.38 -6.12 -18.49
C GLY A 49 8.24 -6.81 -17.72
N ALA A 50 8.18 -6.63 -16.40
CA ALA A 50 7.14 -7.21 -15.55
C ALA A 50 5.87 -6.34 -15.53
N HIS A 51 4.71 -6.97 -15.33
CA HIS A 51 3.51 -6.23 -14.95
C HIS A 51 3.72 -5.56 -13.59
N LEU A 52 3.25 -4.33 -13.45
CA LEU A 52 3.31 -3.56 -12.21
C LEU A 52 1.90 -3.37 -11.65
N LEU A 53 1.68 -3.82 -10.41
CA LEU A 53 0.52 -3.42 -9.62
C LEU A 53 0.97 -2.29 -8.68
N ALA A 54 0.60 -1.06 -9.05
CA ALA A 54 0.92 0.15 -8.28
C ALA A 54 -0.02 0.31 -7.06
N ALA A 55 0.13 -0.56 -6.06
CA ALA A 55 -0.78 -0.67 -4.93
C ALA A 55 -0.90 0.62 -4.10
N ASP A 56 0.18 1.39 -3.94
CA ASP A 56 0.16 2.63 -3.18
C ASP A 56 -0.78 3.66 -3.82
N GLY A 57 -0.62 3.90 -5.14
CA GLY A 57 -1.50 4.79 -5.88
C GLY A 57 -2.95 4.28 -5.94
N MET A 58 -3.13 2.97 -6.14
CA MET A 58 -4.46 2.35 -6.15
C MET A 58 -5.19 2.56 -4.82
N PHE A 59 -4.54 2.25 -3.70
CA PHE A 59 -5.15 2.39 -2.39
C PHE A 59 -5.34 3.85 -1.99
N ALA A 60 -4.43 4.76 -2.34
CA ALA A 60 -4.63 6.20 -2.13
C ALA A 60 -5.92 6.68 -2.82
N ALA A 61 -6.15 6.26 -4.07
CA ALA A 61 -7.36 6.61 -4.82
C ALA A 61 -8.64 6.03 -4.20
N LEU A 62 -8.60 4.77 -3.77
CA LEU A 62 -9.75 4.12 -3.11
C LEU A 62 -10.04 4.75 -1.74
N ALA A 63 -9.01 5.02 -0.95
CA ALA A 63 -9.12 5.60 0.39
C ALA A 63 -9.66 7.03 0.36
N ALA A 64 -9.42 7.80 -0.71
CA ALA A 64 -9.97 9.14 -0.88
C ALA A 64 -11.51 9.15 -0.89
N ALA A 65 -12.17 8.04 -1.28
CA ALA A 65 -13.62 7.94 -1.35
C ALA A 65 -14.26 7.29 -0.10
N THR A 66 -13.58 6.34 0.55
CA THR A 66 -14.16 5.52 1.64
C THR A 66 -13.51 5.69 3.00
N GLY A 67 -12.38 6.39 3.06
CA GLY A 67 -11.47 6.41 4.20
C GLY A 67 -10.41 5.28 4.14
N PRO A 68 -9.20 5.51 4.67
CA PRO A 68 -8.09 4.56 4.61
C PRO A 68 -8.31 3.31 5.46
N GLU A 69 -8.96 3.43 6.62
CA GLU A 69 -9.16 2.33 7.58
C GLU A 69 -10.03 1.20 7.02
N HIS A 70 -10.90 1.49 6.04
CA HIS A 70 -11.68 0.48 5.33
C HIS A 70 -10.78 -0.52 4.58
N TRP A 71 -9.66 -0.04 4.03
CA TRP A 71 -8.75 -0.83 3.20
C TRP A 71 -7.59 -1.44 4.00
N ALA A 72 -7.08 -0.71 4.99
CA ALA A 72 -6.08 -1.19 5.95
C ALA A 72 -6.28 -0.52 7.30
N ALA A 73 -6.66 -1.28 8.33
CA ALA A 73 -7.04 -0.73 9.64
C ALA A 73 -5.88 -0.03 10.36
N ASP A 74 -4.65 -0.50 10.16
CA ASP A 74 -3.42 0.08 10.70
C ASP A 74 -2.61 0.88 9.68
N GLY A 75 -3.13 1.00 8.46
CA GLY A 75 -2.47 1.64 7.33
C GLY A 75 -1.48 0.76 6.56
N VAL A 76 -1.20 -0.47 7.01
CA VAL A 76 -0.19 -1.38 6.41
C VAL A 76 -0.80 -2.71 5.98
N HIS A 77 -1.58 -3.35 6.86
CA HIS A 77 -2.13 -4.67 6.62
C HIS A 77 -3.52 -4.55 5.98
N PRO A 78 -3.74 -5.12 4.78
CA PRO A 78 -5.04 -5.05 4.14
C PRO A 78 -6.13 -5.73 4.98
N THR A 79 -7.29 -5.09 5.05
CA THR A 79 -8.54 -5.72 5.52
C THR A 79 -9.01 -6.77 4.50
N PRO A 80 -10.09 -7.53 4.77
CA PRO A 80 -10.70 -8.37 3.73
C PRO A 80 -11.08 -7.60 2.45
N ALA A 81 -11.56 -6.36 2.59
CA ALA A 81 -11.86 -5.49 1.44
C ALA A 81 -10.56 -5.09 0.71
N GLY A 82 -9.49 -4.75 1.44
CA GLY A 82 -8.18 -4.47 0.89
C GLY A 82 -7.59 -5.64 0.10
N HIS A 83 -7.63 -6.85 0.66
CA HIS A 83 -7.20 -8.06 -0.04
C HIS A 83 -8.03 -8.31 -1.31
N ALA A 84 -9.35 -8.13 -1.26
CA ALA A 84 -10.21 -8.30 -2.44
C ALA A 84 -9.87 -7.28 -3.54
N ALA A 85 -9.62 -6.02 -3.19
CA ALA A 85 -9.20 -4.99 -4.14
C ALA A 85 -7.86 -5.34 -4.82
N LEU A 86 -6.87 -5.78 -4.05
CA LEU A 86 -5.57 -6.24 -4.57
C LEU A 86 -5.72 -7.45 -5.50
N ALA A 87 -6.50 -8.46 -5.10
CA ALA A 87 -6.74 -9.65 -5.92
C ALA A 87 -7.44 -9.28 -7.24
N SER A 88 -8.43 -8.39 -7.20
CA SER A 88 -9.12 -7.88 -8.39
C SER A 88 -8.17 -7.13 -9.33
N ALA A 89 -7.29 -6.28 -8.78
CA ALA A 89 -6.30 -5.55 -9.55
C ALA A 89 -5.24 -6.48 -10.16
N TRP A 90 -4.81 -7.50 -9.42
CA TRP A 90 -3.93 -8.54 -9.93
C TRP A 90 -4.55 -9.26 -11.13
N LEU A 91 -5.79 -9.74 -11.00
CA LEU A 91 -6.47 -10.49 -12.06
C LEU A 91 -6.60 -9.66 -13.35
N ARG A 92 -6.85 -8.35 -13.26
CA ARG A 92 -6.88 -7.46 -14.44
C ARG A 92 -5.56 -7.36 -15.19
N LEU A 93 -4.42 -7.68 -14.56
CA LEU A 93 -3.11 -7.61 -15.18
C LEU A 93 -2.66 -8.93 -15.82
N VAL A 94 -3.22 -10.06 -15.38
CA VAL A 94 -2.73 -11.40 -15.76
C VAL A 94 -3.78 -12.29 -16.42
N ALA A 95 -5.06 -11.89 -16.42
CA ALA A 95 -6.15 -12.61 -17.07
C ALA A 95 -6.21 -12.31 -18.57
#